data_AF-A0A2P8GBE1-F1
#
_entry.id   AF-A0A2P8GBE1-F1
#
_cell.length_a   1.000
_cell.length_b   1.000
_cell.length_c   1.000
_cell.angle_alpha   90.00
_cell.angle_beta   90.00
_cell.angle_gamma   90.00
#
_symmetry.space_group_name_H-M   'P 1'
#
loop_
_entity.id
_entity.type
_entity.pdbx_description
1 polymer ?
#
loop_
_entity_poly.entity_id
_entity_poly.type
_entity_poly.pdbx_seq_one_letter_code
_entity_poly.pdbx_strand_id
1 'polypeptide(L)'
;MKNSPILNLMFRTLFVAMFAWSAAAGSPAAEASERLGSLIDLSARAKIDTALAFIGKLQHRVSDSEFIRLRDQSDSLFTTSGYINLETSDGQHLRLTRGEFLTRARDRQATYKLKKATLVLNDLFRKGPNDRWYCRSTTFHEVSRFDGDYPIPEKVTSVKRKPVRERAASESYWQIIELTLTEK
;
A
#
# COMPACT_ATOMS: atom_id res chain seq x y z
N MET A 1 -61.69 56.94 39.21
CA MET A 1 -61.02 57.05 40.53
C MET A 1 -60.21 55.78 40.78
N LYS A 2 -58.95 55.95 41.19
CA LYS A 2 -57.87 54.96 41.49
C LYS A 2 -57.26 54.29 40.22
N ASN A 3 -56.08 54.72 39.73
CA ASN A 3 -54.68 54.56 40.23
C ASN A 3 -54.38 53.06 40.46
N SER A 4 -53.33 52.40 39.95
CA SER A 4 -52.01 52.78 39.44
C SER A 4 -51.25 51.44 39.07
N PRO A 5 -49.99 51.42 38.57
CA PRO A 5 -49.77 51.11 37.14
C PRO A 5 -48.48 50.27 36.86
N ILE A 6 -47.96 50.36 35.62
CA ILE A 6 -46.53 50.26 35.22
C ILE A 6 -45.90 48.85 35.23
N LEU A 7 -45.38 48.38 34.07
CA LEU A 7 -43.95 48.50 33.70
C LEU A 7 -43.63 47.77 32.37
N ASN A 8 -43.14 48.54 31.38
CA ASN A 8 -42.11 48.22 30.36
C ASN A 8 -42.34 47.04 29.37
N LEU A 9 -41.87 47.03 28.12
CA LEU A 9 -41.03 47.86 27.25
C LEU A 9 -41.30 47.25 25.85
N MET A 10 -41.92 47.92 24.87
CA MET A 10 -41.30 48.78 23.86
C MET A 10 -40.03 48.23 23.16
N PHE A 11 -40.14 48.21 21.82
CA PHE A 11 -39.12 48.20 20.76
C PHE A 11 -38.70 46.88 20.08
N ARG A 12 -39.40 46.63 18.96
CA ARG A 12 -38.86 46.39 17.60
C ARG A 12 -37.33 46.33 17.50
N THR A 13 -36.79 45.32 16.80
CA THR A 13 -36.06 45.49 15.52
C THR A 13 -35.82 44.13 14.86
N LEU A 14 -36.12 44.07 13.57
CA LEU A 14 -35.87 42.99 12.63
C LEU A 14 -34.39 43.02 12.22
N PHE A 15 -33.65 41.90 12.32
CA PHE A 15 -32.38 41.73 11.60
C PHE A 15 -32.27 40.30 11.07
N VAL A 16 -32.01 40.21 9.77
CA VAL A 16 -31.77 39.01 8.97
C VAL A 16 -30.35 38.50 9.23
N ALA A 17 -30.20 37.21 9.51
CA ALA A 17 -28.95 36.45 9.37
C ALA A 17 -29.38 34.99 9.02
N MET A 18 -29.23 34.53 7.77
CA MET A 18 -28.05 33.89 7.18
C MET A 18 -27.34 32.88 8.08
N PHE A 19 -26.97 31.74 7.47
CA PHE A 19 -26.30 30.53 8.00
C PHE A 19 -27.24 29.47 8.59
N ALA A 20 -27.15 28.17 8.26
CA ALA A 20 -26.21 27.44 7.43
C ALA A 20 -26.89 26.18 6.88
N TRP A 21 -26.77 25.96 5.57
CA TRP A 21 -27.00 24.68 4.93
C TRP A 21 -25.91 23.73 5.42
N SER A 22 -26.29 22.69 6.16
CA SER A 22 -25.39 21.60 6.54
C SER A 22 -25.06 20.77 5.29
N ALA A 23 -24.02 21.16 4.58
CA ALA A 23 -23.31 20.23 3.70
C ALA A 23 -22.46 19.34 4.62
N ALA A 24 -22.97 18.16 4.94
CA ALA A 24 -22.16 17.04 5.37
C ALA A 24 -21.24 16.65 4.20
N ALA A 25 -20.20 17.43 3.99
CA ALA A 25 -19.07 17.07 3.17
C ALA A 25 -18.31 15.98 3.94
N GLY A 26 -18.74 14.73 3.77
CA GLY A 26 -17.91 13.57 4.04
C GLY A 26 -16.61 13.79 3.26
N SER A 27 -15.54 14.11 3.97
CA SER A 27 -14.24 14.35 3.37
C SER A 27 -13.74 13.05 2.74
N PRO A 28 -13.55 12.98 1.40
CA PRO A 28 -13.01 11.78 0.74
C PRO A 28 -11.55 11.49 1.13
N ALA A 29 -10.93 12.35 1.95
CA ALA A 29 -9.59 12.18 2.47
C ALA A 29 -9.51 11.15 3.62
N ALA A 30 -10.59 10.92 4.36
CA ALA A 30 -10.59 9.96 5.48
C ALA A 30 -10.67 8.51 5.00
N GLU A 31 -11.42 8.23 3.94
CA GLU A 31 -11.55 6.86 3.39
C GLU A 31 -10.32 6.42 2.58
N ALA A 32 -9.50 7.36 2.11
CA ALA A 32 -8.22 7.04 1.47
C ALA A 32 -7.13 6.66 2.50
N SER A 33 -7.36 6.88 3.79
CA SER A 33 -6.38 6.62 4.85
C SER A 33 -6.36 5.15 5.32
N GLU A 34 -7.47 4.41 5.19
CA GLU A 34 -7.54 3.00 5.61
C GLU A 34 -7.08 2.01 4.52
N ARG A 35 -6.83 2.47 3.29
CA ARG A 35 -6.40 1.62 2.16
C ARG A 35 -4.89 1.60 1.92
N LEU A 36 -4.07 2.18 2.80
CA LEU A 36 -2.68 1.78 2.91
C LEU A 36 -2.66 0.49 3.72
N GLY A 37 -2.90 -0.65 3.04
CA GLY A 37 -2.87 -1.97 3.67
C GLY A 37 -1.65 -2.08 4.58
N SER A 38 -1.89 -2.45 5.84
CA SER A 38 -0.88 -2.44 6.91
C SER A 38 0.43 -3.00 6.39
N LEU A 39 1.48 -2.18 6.32
CA LEU A 39 2.79 -2.62 5.86
C LEU A 39 3.24 -3.78 6.75
N ILE A 40 3.37 -4.97 6.17
CA ILE A 40 3.84 -6.12 6.93
C ILE A 40 5.35 -6.02 7.09
N ASP A 41 5.80 -5.93 8.33
CA ASP A 41 7.21 -5.94 8.69
C ASP A 41 7.76 -7.37 8.63
N LEU A 42 8.47 -7.67 7.55
CA LEU A 42 9.07 -8.97 7.26
C LEU A 42 10.47 -8.74 6.72
N SER A 43 11.36 -9.72 6.93
CA SER A 43 12.66 -9.75 6.27
C SER A 43 12.50 -9.80 4.74
N ALA A 44 13.56 -9.43 4.01
CA ALA A 44 13.57 -9.46 2.55
C ALA A 44 13.23 -10.86 2.00
N ARG A 45 13.83 -11.91 2.58
CA ARG A 45 13.55 -13.30 2.22
C ARG A 45 12.10 -13.67 2.55
N ALA A 46 11.65 -13.41 3.78
CA ALA A 46 10.29 -13.74 4.21
C ALA A 46 9.21 -13.03 3.38
N LYS A 47 9.44 -11.80 2.91
CA LYS A 47 8.55 -11.10 1.95
C LYS A 47 8.35 -11.91 0.67
N ILE A 48 9.45 -12.35 0.06
CA ILE A 48 9.40 -13.13 -1.18
C ILE A 48 8.77 -14.49 -0.94
N ASP A 49 9.16 -15.19 0.12
CA ASP A 49 8.60 -16.51 0.46
C ASP A 49 7.09 -16.43 0.69
N THR A 50 6.63 -15.37 1.36
CA THR A 50 5.19 -15.11 1.54
C THR A 50 4.49 -14.86 0.22
N ALA A 51 5.08 -14.05 -0.67
CA ALA A 51 4.52 -13.80 -2.00
C ALA A 51 4.43 -15.11 -2.82
N LEU A 52 5.49 -15.92 -2.82
CA LEU A 52 5.51 -17.20 -3.51
C LEU A 52 4.52 -18.21 -2.90
N ALA A 53 4.33 -18.21 -1.58
CA ALA A 53 3.34 -19.04 -0.92
C ALA A 53 1.90 -18.66 -1.33
N PHE A 54 1.59 -17.37 -1.47
CA PHE A 54 0.29 -16.92 -1.97
C PHE A 54 0.06 -17.37 -3.41
N ILE A 55 1.08 -17.23 -4.26
CA ILE A 55 1.03 -17.69 -5.65
C ILE A 55 0.88 -19.22 -5.71
N GLY A 56 1.57 -19.96 -4.84
CA GLY A 56 1.50 -21.41 -4.75
C GLY A 56 0.09 -21.91 -4.42
N LYS A 57 -0.68 -21.19 -3.61
CA LYS A 57 -2.09 -21.53 -3.34
C LYS A 57 -2.97 -21.50 -4.59
N LEU A 58 -2.62 -20.67 -5.58
CA LEU A 58 -3.37 -20.54 -6.83
C LEU A 58 -3.09 -21.69 -7.83
N GLN A 59 -2.16 -22.60 -7.51
CA GLN A 59 -1.98 -23.86 -8.25
C GLN A 59 -3.17 -24.81 -8.08
N HIS A 60 -4.03 -24.56 -7.11
CA HIS A 60 -5.26 -25.29 -6.88
C HIS A 60 -6.46 -24.36 -6.96
N ARG A 61 -7.65 -24.95 -7.15
CA ARG A 61 -8.88 -24.18 -7.16
C ARG A 61 -9.14 -23.58 -5.78
N VAL A 62 -9.11 -22.25 -5.70
CA VAL A 62 -9.49 -21.47 -4.52
C VAL A 62 -10.90 -20.89 -4.66
N SER A 63 -11.58 -20.68 -3.54
CA SER A 63 -12.86 -19.97 -3.52
C SER A 63 -12.68 -18.48 -3.86
N ASP A 64 -13.76 -17.80 -4.26
CA ASP A 64 -13.72 -16.35 -4.50
C ASP A 64 -13.31 -15.56 -3.25
N SER A 65 -13.81 -15.96 -2.08
CA SER A 65 -13.47 -15.31 -0.82
C SER A 65 -12.00 -15.46 -0.45
N GLU A 66 -11.43 -16.64 -0.70
CA GLU A 66 -10.00 -16.86 -0.49
C GLU A 66 -9.15 -16.08 -1.50
N PHE A 67 -9.57 -16.04 -2.76
CA PHE A 67 -8.89 -15.27 -3.80
C PHE A 67 -8.85 -13.77 -3.46
N ILE A 68 -9.97 -13.19 -3.03
CA ILE A 68 -10.04 -11.78 -2.61
C ILE A 68 -9.07 -11.54 -1.45
N ARG A 69 -9.05 -12.41 -0.44
CA ARG A 69 -8.12 -12.30 0.69
C ARG A 69 -6.66 -12.36 0.24
N LEU A 70 -6.30 -13.28 -0.65
CA LEU A 70 -4.94 -13.40 -1.18
C LEU A 70 -4.52 -12.16 -1.96
N ARG A 71 -5.42 -11.60 -2.77
CA ARG A 71 -5.17 -10.35 -3.50
C ARG A 71 -4.90 -9.19 -2.55
N ASP A 72 -5.76 -9.00 -1.56
CA ASP A 72 -5.64 -7.90 -0.61
C ASP A 72 -4.39 -8.06 0.28
N GLN A 73 -4.03 -9.30 0.66
CA GLN A 73 -2.79 -9.57 1.39
C GLN A 73 -1.54 -9.34 0.52
N SER A 74 -1.58 -9.69 -0.77
CA SER A 74 -0.50 -9.44 -1.72
C SER A 74 -0.20 -7.93 -1.84
N ASP A 75 -1.22 -7.07 -1.69
CA ASP A 75 -1.03 -5.63 -1.79
C ASP A 75 -0.04 -5.08 -0.76
N SER A 76 0.03 -5.69 0.42
CA SER A 76 0.94 -5.31 1.50
C SER A 76 2.40 -5.77 1.31
N LEU A 77 2.66 -6.68 0.37
CA LEU A 77 4.00 -7.22 0.10
C LEU A 77 4.79 -6.36 -0.89
N PHE A 78 4.08 -5.69 -1.79
CA PHE A 78 4.68 -4.91 -2.88
C PHE A 78 4.59 -3.41 -2.64
N THR A 79 5.34 -2.65 -3.42
CA THR A 79 5.07 -1.22 -3.60
C THR A 79 3.77 -1.03 -4.39
N THR A 80 3.17 0.17 -4.31
CA THR A 80 1.94 0.50 -5.06
C THR A 80 2.08 0.28 -6.57
N SER A 81 3.25 0.60 -7.12
CA SER A 81 3.57 0.41 -8.54
C SER A 81 4.29 -0.92 -8.83
N GLY A 82 4.26 -1.86 -7.88
CA GLY A 82 4.92 -3.14 -8.02
C GLY A 82 4.25 -4.02 -9.09
N TYR A 83 5.06 -4.79 -9.80
CA TYR A 83 4.59 -5.63 -10.92
C TYR A 83 5.31 -6.98 -10.96
N ILE A 84 4.77 -7.88 -11.78
CA ILE A 84 5.31 -9.23 -11.99
C ILE A 84 5.72 -9.36 -13.45
N ASN A 85 6.98 -9.73 -13.67
CA ASN A 85 7.47 -10.17 -14.98
C ASN A 85 7.30 -11.68 -15.06
N LEU A 86 6.58 -12.18 -16.05
CA LEU A 86 6.31 -13.59 -16.24
C LEU A 86 6.93 -14.05 -17.56
N GLU A 87 7.79 -15.06 -17.48
CA GLU A 87 8.17 -15.89 -18.62
C GLU A 87 7.19 -17.07 -18.68
N THR A 88 6.32 -17.09 -19.69
CA THR A 88 5.28 -18.11 -19.86
C THR A 88 5.87 -19.42 -20.37
N SER A 89 5.11 -20.50 -20.25
CA SER A 89 5.52 -21.84 -20.72
C SER A 89 5.81 -21.92 -22.23
N ASP A 90 5.22 -21.04 -23.03
CA ASP A 90 5.47 -20.88 -24.48
C ASP A 90 6.58 -19.86 -24.82
N GLY A 91 7.29 -19.35 -23.80
CA GLY A 91 8.44 -18.45 -23.98
C GLY A 91 8.09 -16.98 -24.19
N GLN A 92 6.83 -16.57 -23.97
CA GLN A 92 6.46 -15.15 -24.00
C GLN A 92 6.89 -14.46 -22.70
N HIS A 93 7.24 -13.18 -22.81
CA HIS A 93 7.54 -12.33 -21.67
C HIS A 93 6.42 -11.32 -21.44
N LEU A 94 5.70 -11.47 -20.34
CA LEU A 94 4.60 -10.60 -19.95
C LEU A 94 5.01 -9.74 -18.76
N ARG A 95 4.61 -8.47 -18.77
CA ARG A 95 4.69 -7.59 -17.60
C ARG A 95 3.28 -7.31 -17.12
N LEU A 96 2.95 -7.84 -15.95
CA LEU A 96 1.60 -7.84 -15.41
C LEU A 96 1.57 -7.04 -14.12
N THR A 97 0.49 -6.28 -13.91
CA THR A 97 0.16 -5.81 -12.56
C THR A 97 -0.08 -7.01 -11.65
N ARG A 98 0.00 -6.79 -10.33
CA ARG A 98 -0.23 -7.83 -9.33
C ARG A 98 -1.62 -8.47 -9.50
N GLY A 99 -2.65 -7.66 -9.71
CA GLY A 99 -4.03 -8.13 -9.91
C GLY A 99 -4.17 -8.98 -11.18
N GLU A 100 -3.63 -8.53 -12.31
CA GLU A 100 -3.65 -9.28 -13.57
C GLU A 100 -2.93 -10.63 -13.44
N PHE A 101 -1.76 -10.64 -12.81
CA PHE A 101 -1.03 -11.87 -12.56
C PHE A 101 -1.82 -12.83 -11.67
N LEU A 102 -2.38 -12.38 -10.55
CA LEU A 102 -3.11 -13.26 -9.63
C LEU A 102 -4.37 -13.84 -10.29
N THR A 103 -5.11 -13.05 -11.07
CA THR A 103 -6.25 -13.55 -11.86
C THR A 103 -5.80 -14.61 -12.86
N ARG A 104 -4.74 -14.33 -13.63
CA ARG A 104 -4.17 -15.32 -14.56
C ARG A 104 -3.72 -16.59 -13.84
N ALA A 105 -3.03 -16.46 -12.71
CA ALA A 105 -2.52 -17.58 -11.94
C ALA A 105 -3.65 -18.48 -11.42
N ARG A 106 -4.76 -17.88 -10.98
CA ARG A 106 -5.98 -18.58 -10.59
C ARG A 106 -6.60 -19.36 -11.75
N ASP A 107 -6.66 -18.76 -12.93
CA ASP A 107 -7.28 -19.38 -14.11
C ASP A 107 -6.42 -20.51 -14.70
N ARG A 108 -5.10 -20.30 -14.74
CA ARG A 108 -4.15 -21.25 -15.34
C ARG A 108 -3.79 -22.40 -14.40
N GLN A 109 -3.81 -22.19 -13.09
CA GLN A 109 -3.38 -23.17 -12.08
C GLN A 109 -1.97 -23.74 -12.35
N ALA A 110 -1.11 -22.94 -12.99
CA ALA A 110 0.24 -23.32 -13.35
C ALA A 110 1.21 -23.21 -12.17
N THR A 111 2.36 -23.88 -12.28
CA THR A 111 3.44 -23.73 -11.28
C THR A 111 4.35 -22.57 -11.66
N TYR A 112 4.72 -21.75 -10.67
CA TYR A 112 5.60 -20.60 -10.89
C TYR A 112 6.89 -20.77 -10.10
N LYS A 113 8.03 -20.50 -10.73
CA LYS A 113 9.34 -20.50 -10.08
C LYS A 113 9.93 -19.08 -10.08
N LEU A 114 10.50 -18.67 -8.95
CA LEU A 114 11.25 -17.41 -8.87
C LEU A 114 12.52 -17.48 -9.73
N LYS A 115 12.72 -16.45 -10.56
CA LYS A 115 13.96 -16.20 -11.30
C LYS A 115 14.81 -15.14 -10.59
N LYS A 116 14.21 -13.99 -10.30
CA LYS A 116 14.82 -12.87 -9.56
C LYS A 116 13.77 -11.91 -9.02
N ALA A 117 14.16 -11.02 -8.13
CA ALA A 117 13.32 -9.96 -7.58
C ALA A 117 14.05 -8.61 -7.53
N THR A 118 13.30 -7.52 -7.53
CA THR A 118 13.80 -6.20 -7.14
C THR A 118 13.08 -5.76 -5.87
N LEU A 119 13.85 -5.50 -4.83
CA LEU A 119 13.36 -5.17 -3.49
C LEU A 119 13.74 -3.75 -3.11
N VAL A 120 12.96 -3.15 -2.21
CA VAL A 120 13.30 -1.85 -1.62
C VAL A 120 13.23 -1.93 -0.10
N LEU A 121 14.29 -1.46 0.54
CA LEU A 121 14.35 -1.17 1.97
C LEU A 121 14.09 0.32 2.18
N ASN A 122 13.09 0.65 2.99
CA ASN A 122 12.89 2.01 3.48
C ASN A 122 13.31 2.04 4.95
N ASP A 123 14.27 2.89 5.29
CA ASP A 123 14.85 2.99 6.63
C ASP A 123 15.30 4.43 6.94
N LEU A 124 15.91 4.64 8.11
CA LEU A 124 16.43 5.95 8.54
C LEU A 124 15.40 7.08 8.42
N PHE A 125 14.22 6.85 8.98
CA PHE A 125 13.14 7.84 9.00
C PHE A 125 13.54 9.06 9.81
N ARG A 126 13.35 10.24 9.23
CA ARG A 126 13.63 11.52 9.90
C ARG A 126 12.62 12.58 9.50
N LYS A 127 12.32 13.46 10.45
CA LYS A 127 11.57 14.68 10.17
C LYS A 127 12.52 15.71 9.53
N GLY A 128 12.12 16.29 8.41
CA GLY A 128 12.81 17.38 7.75
C GLY A 128 12.11 18.73 7.96
N PRO A 129 12.48 19.76 7.18
CA PRO A 129 11.81 21.06 7.22
C PRO A 129 10.31 20.94 6.93
N ASN A 130 9.51 21.87 7.46
CA ASN A 130 8.05 21.93 7.30
C ASN A 130 7.31 20.67 7.79
N ASP A 131 7.84 20.04 8.83
CA ASP A 131 7.27 18.84 9.46
C ASP A 131 7.06 17.64 8.53
N ARG A 132 7.73 17.61 7.36
CA ARG A 132 7.63 16.52 6.40
C ARG A 132 8.54 15.36 6.81
N TRP A 133 8.04 14.14 6.69
CA TRP A 133 8.84 12.95 6.91
C TRP A 133 9.61 12.54 5.66
N TYR A 134 10.82 12.05 5.87
CA TYR A 134 11.68 11.50 4.84
C TYR A 134 12.28 10.18 5.33
N CYS A 135 12.56 9.28 4.39
CA CYS A 135 13.35 8.09 4.64
C CYS A 135 14.51 7.97 3.64
N ARG A 136 15.47 7.10 3.95
CA ARG A 136 16.34 6.51 2.94
C ARG A 136 15.60 5.35 2.30
N SER A 137 15.70 5.25 0.97
CA SER A 137 15.12 4.18 0.18
C SER A 137 16.25 3.53 -0.61
N THR A 138 16.58 2.29 -0.28
CA THR A 138 17.64 1.51 -0.92
C THR A 138 17.01 0.39 -1.73
N THR A 139 17.21 0.42 -3.05
CA THR A 139 16.71 -0.60 -3.99
C THR A 139 17.81 -1.60 -4.31
N PHE A 140 17.47 -2.87 -4.20
CA PHE A 140 18.28 -4.05 -4.46
C PHE A 140 17.77 -4.70 -5.73
N HIS A 141 18.53 -4.60 -6.81
CA HIS A 141 18.13 -5.06 -8.14
C HIS A 141 18.60 -6.48 -8.40
N GLU A 142 17.77 -7.25 -9.10
CA GLU A 142 18.08 -8.60 -9.58
C GLU A 142 18.52 -9.59 -8.49
N VAL A 143 17.87 -9.51 -7.33
CA VAL A 143 18.09 -10.43 -6.21
C VAL A 143 17.62 -11.83 -6.60
N SER A 144 18.56 -12.77 -6.67
CA SER A 144 18.30 -14.19 -6.91
C SER A 144 18.76 -15.08 -5.75
N ARG A 145 19.55 -14.52 -4.82
CA ARG A 145 20.18 -15.23 -3.70
C ARG A 145 20.16 -14.36 -2.44
N PHE A 146 20.33 -15.02 -1.30
CA PHE A 146 20.33 -14.40 0.02
C PHE A 146 21.46 -14.98 0.88
N ASP A 147 22.09 -14.12 1.67
CA ASP A 147 22.96 -14.53 2.78
C ASP A 147 22.19 -14.31 4.09
N GLY A 148 21.77 -15.40 4.73
CA GLY A 148 20.70 -15.34 5.73
C GLY A 148 19.46 -14.62 5.19
N ASP A 149 18.99 -13.59 5.90
CA ASP A 149 17.85 -12.77 5.47
C ASP A 149 18.23 -11.60 4.54
N TYR A 150 19.53 -11.36 4.31
CA TYR A 150 20.00 -10.24 3.53
C TYR A 150 20.07 -10.57 2.03
N PRO A 151 19.49 -9.72 1.14
CA PRO A 151 19.54 -9.98 -0.30
C PRO A 151 20.96 -9.80 -0.85
N ILE A 152 21.35 -10.65 -1.81
CA ILE A 152 22.57 -10.49 -2.61
C ILE A 152 22.15 -9.95 -3.98
N PRO A 153 22.24 -8.62 -4.21
CA PRO A 153 21.83 -8.00 -5.47
C PRO A 153 22.98 -7.97 -6.49
N GLU A 154 22.64 -7.88 -7.77
CA GLU A 154 23.60 -7.52 -8.83
C GLU A 154 23.91 -6.02 -8.80
N LYS A 155 22.96 -5.21 -8.36
CA LYS A 155 23.09 -3.75 -8.29
C LYS A 155 22.31 -3.15 -7.13
N VAL A 156 22.85 -2.10 -6.51
CA VAL A 156 22.18 -1.32 -5.46
C VAL A 156 22.07 0.14 -5.88
N THR A 157 20.90 0.75 -5.63
CA THR A 157 20.69 2.20 -5.80
C THR A 157 20.03 2.76 -4.54
N SER A 158 20.44 3.94 -4.06
CA SER A 158 19.90 4.52 -2.83
C SER A 158 19.51 5.99 -3.00
N VAL A 159 18.32 6.34 -2.51
CA VAL A 159 17.82 7.71 -2.40
C VAL A 159 17.77 8.10 -0.91
N LYS A 160 18.52 9.13 -0.50
CA LYS A 160 18.69 9.49 0.92
C LYS A 160 17.53 10.30 1.54
N ARG A 161 16.63 10.83 0.72
CA ARG A 161 15.54 11.76 1.13
C ARG A 161 14.28 11.51 0.32
N LYS A 162 13.74 10.30 0.36
CA LYS A 162 12.44 10.00 -0.23
C LYS A 162 11.35 10.55 0.69
N PRO A 163 10.45 11.43 0.21
CA PRO A 163 9.36 11.94 1.04
C PRO A 163 8.38 10.82 1.39
N VAL A 164 7.91 10.80 2.62
CA VAL A 164 6.86 9.90 3.11
C VAL A 164 5.82 10.70 3.89
N ARG A 165 4.57 10.24 3.91
CA ARG A 165 3.47 10.97 4.59
C ARG A 165 3.68 11.03 6.10
N GLU A 166 4.09 9.91 6.67
CA GLU A 166 4.32 9.73 8.11
C GLU A 166 5.47 8.75 8.36
N ARG A 167 5.92 8.68 9.62
CA ARG A 167 6.86 7.66 10.04
C ARG A 167 6.15 6.30 10.01
N ALA A 168 6.78 5.30 9.43
CA ALA A 168 6.28 3.93 9.52
C ALA A 168 6.25 3.45 10.98
N ALA A 169 5.36 2.49 11.28
CA ALA A 169 5.29 1.87 12.61
C ALA A 169 6.60 1.16 13.00
N SER A 170 7.31 0.61 12.00
CA SER A 170 8.62 -0.03 12.17
C SER A 170 9.78 0.93 11.84
N GLU A 171 10.97 0.62 12.36
CA GLU A 171 12.19 1.40 12.09
C GLU A 171 12.70 1.24 10.65
N SER A 172 12.35 0.12 10.01
CA SER A 172 12.59 -0.16 8.61
C SER A 172 11.52 -1.09 8.07
N TYR A 173 11.33 -1.10 6.75
CA TYR A 173 10.47 -2.11 6.13
C TYR A 173 10.90 -2.41 4.69
N TRP A 174 10.68 -3.66 4.30
CA TRP A 174 10.91 -4.16 2.95
C TRP A 174 9.65 -4.14 2.11
N GLN A 175 9.79 -3.90 0.81
CA GLN A 175 8.72 -4.11 -0.18
C GLN A 175 9.30 -4.69 -1.47
N ILE A 176 8.45 -5.42 -2.20
CA ILE A 176 8.76 -5.93 -3.54
C ILE A 176 8.38 -4.86 -4.58
N ILE A 177 9.32 -4.46 -5.43
CA ILE A 177 9.03 -3.63 -6.61
C ILE A 177 8.73 -4.54 -7.80
N GLU A 178 9.53 -5.58 -7.97
CA GLU A 178 9.42 -6.49 -9.10
C GLU A 178 9.62 -7.92 -8.63
N LEU A 179 8.80 -8.84 -9.14
CA LEU A 179 9.01 -10.27 -9.03
C LEU A 179 9.08 -10.85 -10.44
N THR A 180 10.19 -11.48 -10.81
CA THR A 180 10.33 -12.19 -12.09
C THR A 180 10.15 -13.68 -11.87
N LEU A 181 9.15 -14.25 -12.54
CA LEU A 181 8.75 -15.66 -12.42
C LEU A 181 8.83 -16.37 -13.77
N THR A 182 9.01 -17.68 -13.73
CA THR A 182 8.86 -18.59 -14.86
C THR A 182 7.67 -19.51 -14.61
N GLU A 183 6.74 -19.58 -15.57
CA GLU A 183 5.61 -20.52 -15.61
C GLU A 183 6.11 -21.89 -16.07
N LYS A 184 5.64 -22.95 -15.42
CA LYS A 184 5.91 -24.35 -15.75
C LYS A 184 4.63 -25.10 -16.05
#